data_AF-A0A938SZP5-F1
#
_entry.id   AF-A0A938SZP5-F1
#
_cell.length_a   1.000
_cell.length_b   1.000
_cell.length_c   1.000
_cell.angle_alpha   90.00
_cell.angle_beta   90.00
_cell.angle_gamma   90.00
#
_symmetry.space_group_name_H-M   'P 1'
#
loop_
_entity.id
_entity.type
_entity.pdbx_description
1 polymer ?
#
loop_
_entity_poly.entity_id
_entity_poly.type
_entity_poly.pdbx_seq_one_letter_code
_entity_poly.pdbx_strand_id
1 'polypeptide(L)' 'RVWEHTYNHVRPHQALGYLTPAEYLAHHPP' A
#
# COMPACT_ATOMS: atom_id res chain seq x y z
N ARG A 1 13.85 -7.98 -0.51
CA ARG A 1 13.28 -7.49 0.77
C ARG A 1 13.08 -5.98 0.77
N VAL A 2 14.08 -5.15 0.40
CA VAL A 2 13.88 -3.68 0.30
C VAL A 2 12.76 -3.32 -0.68
N TRP A 3 12.74 -3.94 -1.87
CA TRP A 3 11.70 -3.69 -2.88
C TRP A 3 10.28 -3.96 -2.35
N GLU A 4 10.12 -5.00 -1.53
CA GLU A 4 8.83 -5.44 -1.00
C GLU A 4 8.34 -4.47 0.07
N HIS A 5 9.23 -4.02 0.97
CA HIS A 5 8.91 -2.96 1.91
C HIS A 5 8.51 -1.67 1.18
N THR A 6 9.30 -1.25 0.19
CA THR A 6 8.99 -0.05 -0.60
C THR A 6 7.64 -0.17 -1.30
N TYR A 7 7.35 -1.32 -1.90
CA TYR A 7 6.08 -1.54 -2.59
C TYR A 7 4.89 -1.54 -1.61
N ASN A 8 4.98 -2.28 -0.50
CA ASN A 8 3.86 -2.47 0.41
C ASN A 8 3.61 -1.30 1.38
N HIS A 9 4.63 -0.49 1.69
CA HIS A 9 4.56 0.51 2.76
C HIS A 9 5.02 1.92 2.38
N VAL A 10 5.65 2.13 1.22
CA VAL A 10 6.22 3.45 0.85
C VAL A 10 5.64 3.99 -0.44
N ARG A 11 5.39 3.13 -1.43
CA ARG A 11 4.94 3.54 -2.77
C ARG A 11 3.41 3.63 -2.82
N PRO A 12 2.82 4.81 -2.99
CA PRO A 12 1.39 4.95 -3.21
C PRO A 12 1.01 4.47 -4.60
N HIS A 13 -0.17 3.86 -4.73
CA HIS A 13 -0.67 3.31 -5.99
C HIS A 13 -1.95 4.04 -6.40
N GLN A 14 -1.97 4.59 -7.62
CA GLN A 14 -3.15 5.27 -8.15
C GLN A 14 -4.40 4.35 -8.16
N ALA A 15 -4.21 3.06 -8.44
CA ALA A 15 -5.29 2.06 -8.41
C ALA A 15 -5.91 1.86 -7.01
N LEU A 16 -5.19 2.21 -5.94
CA LEU A 16 -5.65 2.13 -4.55
C LEU A 16 -6.10 3.50 -4.02
N GLY A 17 -6.36 4.47 -4.90
CA GLY A 17 -6.72 5.83 -4.49
C GLY A 17 -5.54 6.61 -3.91
N TYR A 18 -4.33 6.37 -4.40
CA TYR A 18 -3.07 6.93 -3.88
C TYR A 18 -2.72 6.47 -2.45
N LEU A 19 -3.10 5.24 -2.11
CA LEU A 19 -2.68 4.56 -0.89
C LEU A 19 -1.61 3.49 -1.19
N THR A 20 -0.83 3.14 -0.18
CA THR A 20 -0.02 1.91 -0.16
C THR A 20 -0.90 0.68 0.07
N PRO A 21 -0.44 -0.54 -0.27
CA PRO A 21 -1.18 -1.76 0.05
C PRO A 21 -1.51 -1.89 1.54
N ALA A 22 -0.58 -1.54 2.44
CA ALA A 22 -0.82 -1.59 3.88
C ALA A 22 -1.90 -0.59 4.33
N GLU A 23 -1.85 0.65 3.84
CA GLU A 23 -2.88 1.67 4.15
C GLU A 23 -4.25 1.26 3.60
N TYR A 24 -4.30 0.74 2.37
CA TYR A 24 -5.56 0.28 1.78
C TYR A 24 -6.23 -0.80 2.64
N LEU A 25 -5.47 -1.80 3.11
CA LEU A 25 -5.97 -2.86 4.00
C LEU A 25 -6.41 -2.32 5.37
N ALA A 26 -5.75 -1.30 5.89
CA ALA A 26 -6.15 -0.65 7.15
C ALA A 26 -7.48 0.12 7.02
N HIS A 27 -7.71 0.74 5.86
CA HIS A 27 -8.96 1.46 5.56
C HIS A 27 -10.12 0.53 5.15
N HIS A 28 -9.81 -0.62 4.56
CA HIS A 28 -10.77 -1.60 4.05
C HIS A 28 -10.48 -2.97 4.67
N PRO A 29 -10.69 -3.12 5.99
CA PRO A 29 -10.66 -4.44 6.60
C PRO A 29 -11.73 -5.34 5.95
N PRO A 30 -11.53 -6.67 5.97
CA PRO A 30 -12.43 -7.63 5.33
C PRO A 30 -13.90 -7.51 5.79
#